data_AF-A0A523S599-F1
#
_entry.id   AF-A0A523S599-F1
#
_cell.length_a   1.000
_cell.length_b   1.000
_cell.length_c   1.000
_cell.angle_alpha   90.00
_cell.angle_beta   90.00
_cell.angle_gamma   90.00
#
_symmetry.space_group_name_H-M   'P 1'
#
loop_
_entity.id
_entity.type
_entity.pdbx_description
1 polymer ?
#
loop_
_entity_poly.entity_id
_entity_poly.type
_entity_poly.pdbx_seq_one_letter_code
_entity_poly.pdbx_strand_id
1 'polypeptide(L)'
;MNIQYISQPRVKELLLQLKWGDRFEEEMREALEAIHESELDFEQIKRELTESGLVLQLRGEGGNPYLALTDMGQAIADLLHEIEFILTPR
;
A
#
# COMPACT_ATOMS: atom_id res chain seq x y z
N MET A 1 -5.53 -12.94 -3.37
CA MET A 1 -5.90 -11.52 -3.21
C MET A 1 -7.35 -11.32 -3.63
N ASN A 2 -8.17 -10.61 -2.85
CA ASN A 2 -9.56 -10.28 -3.22
C ASN A 2 -9.85 -8.79 -2.99
N ILE A 3 -10.94 -8.30 -3.58
CA ILE A 3 -11.30 -6.88 -3.50
C ILE A 3 -11.61 -6.40 -2.07
N GLN A 4 -12.17 -7.28 -1.22
CA GLN A 4 -12.46 -6.97 0.18
C GLN A 4 -11.18 -6.65 0.96
N TYR A 5 -10.12 -7.41 0.73
CA TYR A 5 -8.82 -7.18 1.33
C TYR A 5 -8.20 -5.86 0.85
N ILE A 6 -8.18 -5.63 -0.46
CA ILE A 6 -7.65 -4.39 -1.06
C ILE A 6 -8.41 -3.15 -0.55
N SER A 7 -9.71 -3.28 -0.30
CA SER A 7 -10.55 -2.19 0.20
C SER A 7 -10.39 -1.89 1.70
N GLN A 8 -9.61 -2.68 2.45
CA GLN A 8 -9.37 -2.39 3.86
C GLN A 8 -8.60 -1.08 4.03
N PRO A 9 -8.92 -0.24 5.03
CA PRO A 9 -8.35 1.11 5.15
C PRO A 9 -6.82 1.17 5.08
N ARG A 10 -6.12 0.32 5.84
CA ARG A 10 -4.65 0.27 5.86
C ARG A 10 -4.04 -0.27 4.56
N VAL A 11 -4.69 -1.24 3.92
CA VAL A 11 -4.20 -1.81 2.65
C VAL A 11 -4.33 -0.76 1.54
N LYS A 12 -5.48 -0.11 1.48
CA LYS A 12 -5.76 0.97 0.54
C LYS A 12 -4.78 2.15 0.75
N GLU A 13 -4.58 2.59 1.99
CA GLU A 13 -3.63 3.65 2.30
C GLU A 13 -2.22 3.32 1.81
N LEU A 14 -1.72 2.11 2.09
CA LEU A 14 -0.38 1.70 1.64
C LEU A 14 -0.27 1.78 0.11
N LEU A 15 -1.25 1.24 -0.62
CA LEU A 15 -1.26 1.27 -2.08
C LEU A 15 -1.30 2.70 -2.63
N LEU A 16 -2.09 3.59 -2.01
CA LEU A 16 -2.20 5.00 -2.41
C LEU A 16 -0.95 5.81 -2.05
N GLN A 17 -0.28 5.52 -0.94
CA GLN A 17 1.00 6.12 -0.61
C GLN A 17 2.07 5.75 -1.63
N LEU A 18 2.16 4.45 -1.99
CA LEU A 18 3.12 3.96 -2.97
C LEU A 18 2.81 4.39 -4.41
N LYS A 19 1.55 4.70 -4.73
CA LYS A 19 1.16 5.27 -6.04
C LYS A 19 1.93 6.55 -6.37
N TRP A 20 2.29 7.34 -5.36
CA TRP A 20 3.01 8.60 -5.53
C TRP A 20 4.53 8.44 -5.38
N GLY A 21 5.02 7.21 -5.32
CA GLY A 21 6.43 6.86 -5.28
C GLY A 21 6.78 5.91 -4.14
N ASP A 22 7.97 5.35 -4.22
CA ASP A 22 8.51 4.42 -3.25
C ASP A 22 8.59 5.02 -1.84
N ARG A 23 8.46 4.18 -0.82
CA ARG A 23 8.48 4.60 0.61
C ARG A 23 9.28 3.64 1.46
N PHE A 24 10.02 4.16 2.43
CA PHE A 24 10.69 3.30 3.41
C PHE A 24 9.64 2.60 4.30
N GLU A 25 9.96 1.40 4.76
CA GLU A 25 9.03 0.64 5.60
C GLU A 25 8.68 1.35 6.91
N GLU A 26 9.63 2.11 7.46
CA GLU A 26 9.42 2.89 8.69
C GLU A 26 8.38 3.99 8.49
N GLU A 27 8.53 4.81 7.46
CA GLU A 27 7.57 5.86 7.09
C GLU A 27 6.17 5.28 6.83
N MET A 28 6.12 4.13 6.14
CA MET A 28 4.85 3.46 5.85
C MET A 28 4.20 2.92 7.12
N ARG A 29 4.98 2.34 8.03
CA ARG A 29 4.46 1.81 9.30
C ARG A 29 3.82 2.91 10.13
N GLU A 30 4.50 4.05 10.27
CA GLU A 30 3.97 5.22 10.98
C GLU A 30 2.66 5.73 10.35
N ALA A 31 2.59 5.81 9.02
CA ALA A 31 1.39 6.22 8.30
C ALA A 31 0.20 5.27 8.55
N LEU A 32 0.44 3.95 8.58
CA LEU A 32 -0.62 2.97 8.81
C LEU A 32 -1.06 2.88 10.28
N GLU A 33 -0.16 3.12 11.23
CA GLU A 33 -0.49 3.13 12.66
C GLU A 33 -1.49 4.23 13.03
N ALA A 34 -1.48 5.35 12.31
CA ALA A 34 -2.47 6.43 12.45
C ALA A 34 -3.89 6.01 12.05
N ILE A 35 -4.06 4.91 11.32
CA ILE A 35 -5.36 4.37 10.91
C ILE A 35 -5.81 3.34 11.94
N HIS A 36 -6.67 3.75 12.86
CA HIS A 36 -7.16 2.89 13.96
C HIS A 36 -8.30 1.92 13.56
N GLU A 37 -8.86 2.06 12.35
CA GLU A 37 -10.05 1.33 11.88
C GLU A 37 -9.74 -0.07 11.30
N SER A 38 -8.51 -0.55 11.40
CA SER A 38 -8.09 -1.84 10.83
C SER A 38 -7.25 -2.65 11.82
N GLU A 39 -7.59 -3.93 11.94
CA GLU A 39 -6.84 -4.89 12.76
C GLU A 39 -5.60 -5.45 12.05
N LEU A 40 -5.43 -5.18 10.75
CA LEU A 40 -4.29 -5.68 9.99
C LEU A 40 -3.01 -4.94 10.41
N ASP A 41 -1.99 -5.71 10.79
CA ASP A 41 -0.66 -5.16 11.03
C ASP A 41 0.11 -4.93 9.72
N PHE A 42 1.11 -4.05 9.76
CA PHE A 42 1.92 -3.70 8.59
C PHE A 42 2.64 -4.91 7.97
N GLU A 43 3.15 -5.84 8.79
CA GLU A 43 3.89 -7.00 8.29
C GLU A 43 2.97 -7.98 7.55
N GLN A 44 1.74 -8.16 8.04
CA GLN A 44 0.70 -8.92 7.38
C GLN A 44 0.35 -8.30 6.03
N ILE A 45 0.15 -6.97 5.98
CA ILE A 45 -0.16 -6.26 4.73
C ILE A 45 0.99 -6.39 3.72
N LYS A 46 2.21 -6.10 4.16
CA LYS A 46 3.42 -6.20 3.33
C LYS A 46 3.57 -7.60 2.74
N ARG A 47 3.43 -8.64 3.56
CA ARG A 47 3.55 -10.04 3.13
C ARG A 47 2.52 -10.36 2.05
N GLU A 48 1.23 -10.11 2.30
CA GLU A 48 0.15 -10.43 1.35
C GLU A 48 0.29 -9.67 0.02
N LEU A 49 0.67 -8.39 0.07
CA LEU A 49 0.88 -7.58 -1.13
C LEU A 49 2.13 -8.01 -1.92
N THR A 50 3.18 -8.48 -1.24
CA THR A 50 4.39 -9.01 -1.87
C THR A 50 4.13 -10.38 -2.50
N GLU A 51 3.47 -11.29 -1.77
CA GLU A 51 3.13 -12.64 -2.25
C GLU A 51 2.16 -12.61 -3.43
N SER A 52 1.29 -11.61 -3.49
CA SER A 52 0.40 -11.37 -4.63
C SER A 52 1.05 -10.64 -5.81
N GLY A 53 2.31 -10.22 -5.68
CA GLY A 53 3.04 -9.53 -6.73
C GLY A 53 2.58 -8.10 -6.98
N LEU A 54 1.94 -7.44 -6.01
CA LEU A 54 1.54 -6.04 -6.10
C LEU A 54 2.60 -5.07 -5.59
N VAL A 55 3.41 -5.52 -4.64
CA VAL A 55 4.47 -4.73 -4.02
C VAL A 55 5.79 -5.49 -4.11
N LEU A 56 6.88 -4.76 -4.32
CA LEU A 56 8.24 -5.23 -4.18
C LEU A 56 8.83 -4.72 -2.87
N GLN A 57 9.53 -5.59 -2.15
CA GLN A 57 10.41 -5.19 -1.06
C GLN A 57 11.84 -5.10 -1.58
N LEU A 58 12.43 -3.91 -1.46
CA LEU A 58 13.76 -3.58 -1.98
C LEU A 58 14.62 -2.99 -0.85
N ARG A 59 15.91 -2.76 -1.13
CA ARG A 59 16.86 -2.16 -0.17
C ARG A 59 17.49 -0.91 -0.77
N GLY A 60 17.35 0.19 -0.05
CA GLY A 60 17.93 1.48 -0.41
C GLY A 60 19.39 1.60 0.03
N GLU A 61 19.94 2.81 -0.11
CA GLU A 61 21.27 3.12 0.41
C GLU A 61 21.32 2.88 1.94
N GLY A 62 22.41 2.28 2.41
CA GLY A 62 22.54 1.86 3.81
C GLY A 62 21.78 0.58 4.18
N GLY A 63 21.11 -0.08 3.23
CA GLY A 63 20.42 -1.36 3.45
C GLY A 63 19.01 -1.24 4.04
N ASN A 64 18.49 -0.01 4.16
CA ASN A 64 17.16 0.26 4.68
C ASN A 64 16.09 -0.27 3.73
N PRO A 65 15.09 -1.03 4.23
CA PRO A 65 14.07 -1.61 3.39
C PRO A 65 13.06 -0.55 2.93
N TYR A 66 12.67 -0.62 1.66
CA TYR A 66 11.61 0.21 1.09
C TYR A 66 10.68 -0.62 0.22
N LEU A 67 9.47 -0.10 0.03
CA LEU A 67 8.43 -0.70 -0.77
C LEU A 67 8.23 0.09 -2.07
N ALA A 68 7.99 -0.62 -3.15
CA ALA A 68 7.65 -0.07 -4.46
C ALA A 68 6.47 -0.86 -5.06
N LEU A 69 5.61 -0.22 -5.86
CA LEU A 69 4.59 -0.95 -6.61
C LEU A 69 5.22 -1.69 -7.79
N THR A 70 4.68 -2.87 -8.11
CA THR A 70 4.86 -3.46 -9.45
C THR A 70 3.95 -2.76 -10.45
N ASP A 71 4.09 -3.05 -11.74
CA ASP A 71 3.15 -2.57 -12.77
C ASP A 71 1.70 -2.95 -12.45
N MET A 72 1.49 -4.16 -11.91
CA MET A 72 0.17 -4.63 -11.48
C MET A 72 -0.32 -3.87 -10.23
N GLY A 73 0.59 -3.62 -9.27
CA GLY A 73 0.29 -2.78 -8.11
C GLY A 73 -0.12 -1.36 -8.50
N GLN A 74 0.59 -0.77 -9.47
CA GLN A 74 0.29 0.56 -10.00
C GLN A 74 -1.10 0.62 -10.62
N ALA A 75 -1.46 -0.35 -11.47
CA ALA A 75 -2.78 -0.41 -12.08
C ALA A 75 -3.92 -0.53 -11.05
N ILE A 76 -3.72 -1.30 -9.98
CA ILE A 76 -4.70 -1.40 -8.88
C ILE A 76 -4.79 -0.09 -8.10
N ALA A 77 -3.66 0.54 -7.79
CA ALA A 77 -3.65 1.80 -7.05
C ALA A 77 -4.29 2.95 -7.87
N ASP A 78 -4.11 2.96 -9.19
CA ASP A 78 -4.77 3.89 -10.11
C ASP A 78 -6.29 3.71 -10.07
N LEU A 79 -6.77 2.47 -10.14
CA LEU A 79 -8.21 2.16 -10.05
C LEU A 79 -8.80 2.58 -8.70
N LEU A 80 -8.09 2.32 -7.60
CA LEU A 80 -8.54 2.75 -6.26
C LEU A 80 -8.66 4.26 -6.17
N HIS A 81 -7.67 4.99 -6.70
CA HIS A 81 -7.67 6.44 -6.71
C HIS A 81 -8.83 7.02 -7.54
N GLU A 82 -9.10 6.43 -8.71
CA GLU A 82 -10.24 6.82 -9.55
C GLU A 82 -11.58 6.59 -8.84
N ILE A 83 -11.74 5.44 -8.17
CA ILE A 83 -12.94 5.14 -7.37
C ILE A 83 -13.11 6.18 -6.25
N GLU A 84 -12.04 6.52 -5.52
CA GLU A 84 -12.11 7.54 -4.47
C GLU A 84 -12.51 8.91 -5.01
N PHE A 85 -11.97 9.29 -6.16
CA PHE A 85 -12.31 10.54 -6.84
C PHE A 85 -13.79 10.60 -7.25
N ILE A 86 -14.33 9.50 -7.79
CA ILE A 86 -15.74 9.40 -8.20
C ILE A 86 -16.68 9.45 -6.99
N LEU A 87 -16.34 8.73 -5.91
CA LEU A 87 -17.19 8.63 -4.72
C LEU A 87 -17.11 9.87 -3.83
N THR A 88 -15.97 10.58 -3.86
CA THR A 88 -15.72 11.77 -3.05
C THR A 88 -15.20 12.92 -3.93
N PRO A 89 -16.02 13.41 -4.88
CA PRO A 89 -15.61 14.52 -5.74
C PRO A 89 -15.44 15.75 -4.84
N ARG A 90 -14.19 16.20 -4.70
CA ARG A 90 -13.86 17.47 -4.04
C ARG A 90 -14.09 18.64 -4.99
#